data_AF-A0AA96MTJ1-F1
#
_entry.id   AF-A0AA96MTJ1-F1
#
_cell.length_a   1.000
_cell.length_b   1.000
_cell.length_c   1.000
_cell.angle_alpha   90.00
_cell.angle_beta   90.00
_cell.angle_gamma   90.00
#
_symmetry.space_group_name_H-M   'P 1'
#
loop_
_entity.id
_entity.type
_entity.pdbx_description
1 polymer ?
#
loop_
_entity_poly.entity_id
_entity_poly.type
_entity_poly.pdbx_seq_one_letter_code
_entity_poly.pdbx_strand_id
1 'polypeptide(L)'
;MSVKIYHKTDLRIVSTVPQGVSPERDFELNVGGNIEDYGFIDVPYAYFELQKVNGEVVAIELQAPDIEPPTQPPSEIELLKTQVEAMSVDLEAFMEFYFSTL
;
A
#
# COMPACT_ATOMS: atom_id res chain seq x y z
N MET A 1 10.62 -0.31 -9.59
CA MET A 1 9.93 0.77 -10.31
C MET A 1 8.45 0.57 -10.12
N SER A 2 7.78 1.59 -9.61
CA SER A 2 6.33 1.61 -9.43
C SER A 2 5.82 2.97 -9.84
N VAL A 3 4.72 3.01 -10.60
CA VAL A 3 4.07 4.27 -10.93
C VAL A 3 3.23 4.71 -9.75
N LYS A 4 3.37 5.97 -9.37
CA LYS A 4 2.58 6.61 -8.31
C LYS A 4 1.65 7.62 -8.92
N ILE A 5 0.43 7.66 -8.41
CA ILE A 5 -0.54 8.70 -8.72
C ILE A 5 -0.43 9.73 -7.61
N TYR A 6 -0.24 11.00 -7.97
CA TYR A 6 -0.15 12.09 -7.02
C TYR A 6 -1.07 13.24 -7.41
N HIS A 7 -1.48 14.02 -6.41
CA HIS A 7 -2.30 15.21 -6.63
C HIS A 7 -1.39 16.41 -6.92
N LYS A 8 -1.61 17.12 -8.03
CA LYS A 8 -0.66 18.13 -8.55
C LYS A 8 -0.54 19.39 -7.68
N THR A 9 -1.57 19.68 -6.87
CA THR A 9 -1.58 20.89 -6.04
C THR A 9 -0.68 20.76 -4.82
N ASP A 10 -0.72 19.61 -4.13
CA ASP A 10 -0.05 19.36 -2.85
C ASP A 10 0.99 18.23 -2.91
N LEU A 11 1.18 17.62 -4.09
CA LEU A 11 2.15 16.56 -4.37
C LEU A 11 1.97 15.30 -3.52
N ARG A 12 0.78 15.09 -2.95
CA ARG A 12 0.51 13.90 -2.14
C ARG A 12 0.27 12.68 -3.02
N ILE A 13 0.89 11.56 -2.64
CA ILE A 13 0.63 10.26 -3.26
C ILE A 13 -0.73 9.76 -2.82
N VAL A 14 -1.60 9.45 -3.79
CA VAL A 14 -2.96 8.96 -3.54
C VAL A 14 -3.14 7.49 -3.92
N SER A 15 -2.32 6.97 -4.86
CA SER A 15 -2.34 5.57 -5.25
C SER A 15 -0.97 5.09 -5.74
N THR A 16 -0.77 3.78 -5.67
CA THR A 16 0.37 3.08 -6.30
C THR A 16 -0.19 2.12 -7.34
N VAL A 17 0.21 2.30 -8.60
CA VAL A 17 -0.24 1.48 -9.72
C VAL A 17 0.44 0.12 -9.67
N PRO A 18 -0.32 -0.99 -9.67
CA PRO A 18 0.24 -2.34 -9.73
C PRO A 18 1.01 -2.58 -11.04
N GLN A 19 2.02 -3.46 -11.01
CA GLN A 19 2.73 -3.83 -12.23
C GLN A 19 1.79 -4.48 -13.25
N GLY A 20 1.92 -4.07 -14.51
CA GLY A 20 1.09 -4.59 -15.62
C GLY A 20 -0.28 -3.93 -15.74
N VAL A 21 -0.62 -2.96 -14.88
CA VAL A 21 -1.85 -2.16 -14.97
C VAL A 21 -1.54 -0.79 -15.58
N SER A 22 -2.42 -0.28 -16.44
CA SER A 22 -2.30 1.08 -16.96
C SER A 22 -2.60 2.10 -15.85
N PRO A 23 -1.80 3.16 -15.69
CA PRO A 23 -2.03 4.18 -14.67
C PRO A 23 -3.41 4.86 -14.77
N GLU A 24 -3.89 5.07 -16.00
CA GLU A 24 -5.20 5.68 -16.25
C GLU A 24 -6.35 4.77 -15.79
N ARG A 25 -6.23 3.47 -16.06
CA ARG A 25 -7.22 2.48 -15.60
C ARG A 25 -7.21 2.33 -14.08
N ASP A 26 -6.04 2.35 -13.45
CA ASP A 26 -5.93 2.34 -11.99
C ASP A 26 -6.55 3.59 -11.38
N PHE A 27 -6.30 4.76 -11.98
CA PHE A 27 -6.91 6.03 -11.57
C PHE A 27 -8.43 5.95 -11.56
N GLU A 28 -9.05 5.48 -12.65
CA GLU A 28 -10.50 5.38 -12.76
C GLU A 28 -11.11 4.44 -11.70
N LEU A 29 -10.41 3.37 -11.34
CA LEU A 29 -10.90 2.35 -10.40
C LEU A 29 -10.68 2.72 -8.93
N ASN A 30 -9.52 3.29 -8.60
CA ASN A 30 -9.05 3.42 -7.22
C ASN A 30 -9.01 4.87 -6.70
N VAL A 31 -8.99 5.87 -7.59
CA VAL A 31 -8.91 7.28 -7.20
C VAL A 31 -10.17 8.05 -7.61
N GLY A 32 -10.51 8.00 -8.90
CA GLY A 32 -11.61 8.76 -9.50
C GLY A 32 -11.39 10.29 -9.49
N GLY A 33 -12.35 11.02 -10.03
CA GLY A 33 -12.30 12.50 -10.11
C GLY A 33 -11.77 13.03 -11.43
N ASN A 34 -11.32 14.30 -11.42
CA ASN A 34 -10.80 14.95 -12.61
C ASN A 34 -9.31 14.62 -12.80
N ILE A 35 -8.99 13.86 -13.85
CA ILE A 35 -7.62 13.41 -14.16
C ILE A 35 -6.62 14.57 -14.33
N GLU A 36 -7.08 15.76 -14.73
CA GLU A 36 -6.22 16.93 -14.92
C GLU A 36 -5.57 17.41 -13.61
N ASP A 37 -6.20 17.14 -12.47
CA ASP A 37 -5.69 17.50 -11.13
C ASP A 37 -4.59 16.54 -10.64
N TYR A 38 -4.38 15.42 -11.34
CA TYR A 38 -3.46 14.35 -10.94
C TYR A 38 -2.31 14.18 -11.94
N GLY A 39 -1.18 13.72 -11.42
CA GLY A 39 -0.01 13.35 -12.19
C GLY A 39 0.41 11.91 -11.92
N PHE A 40 1.17 11.36 -12.86
CA PHE A 40 1.74 10.02 -12.78
C PHE A 40 3.26 10.16 -12.79
N ILE A 41 3.94 9.45 -11.89
CA ILE A 41 5.40 9.48 -11.80
C ILE A 41 5.93 8.07 -11.52
N ASP A 42 6.94 7.66 -12.28
CA ASP A 42 7.67 6.42 -11.99
C ASP A 42 8.69 6.69 -10.89
N VAL A 43 8.62 5.91 -9.83
CA VAL A 43 9.52 6.03 -8.68
C VAL A 43 10.29 4.72 -8.48
N PRO A 44 11.63 4.77 -8.47
CA PRO A 44 12.45 3.59 -8.20
C PRO A 44 12.67 3.33 -6.70
N TYR A 45 12.37 4.30 -5.84
CA TYR A 45 12.65 4.29 -4.40
C TYR A 45 11.47 3.75 -3.57
N ALA A 46 11.79 3.09 -2.46
CA ALA A 46 10.79 2.64 -1.49
C ALA A 46 10.33 3.77 -0.56
N TYR A 47 11.26 4.62 -0.13
CA TYR A 47 11.03 5.79 0.71
C TYR A 47 11.45 7.03 -0.07
N PHE A 48 10.50 7.94 -0.29
CA PHE A 48 10.74 9.14 -1.07
C PHE A 48 9.71 10.21 -0.73
N GLU A 49 9.99 11.43 -1.16
CA GLU A 49 9.03 12.52 -1.22
C GLU A 49 9.01 13.15 -2.60
N LEU A 50 7.87 13.76 -2.95
CA LEU A 50 7.75 14.53 -4.18
C LEU A 50 8.04 16.00 -3.89
N GLN A 51 8.91 16.60 -4.69
CA GLN A 51 9.20 18.03 -4.64
C GLN A 51 9.07 18.65 -6.03
N LYS A 52 8.74 19.94 -6.07
CA LYS A 52 8.83 20.76 -7.30
C LYS A 52 10.20 21.41 -7.38
N VAL A 53 11.02 21.01 -8.33
CA VAL A 53 12.35 21.57 -8.60
C VAL A 53 12.34 22.16 -10.01
N ASN A 54 12.61 23.45 -10.14
CA ASN A 54 12.59 24.16 -11.44
C ASN A 54 11.27 24.02 -12.24
N GLY A 55 10.15 23.82 -11.55
CA GLY A 55 8.84 23.62 -12.18
C GLY A 55 8.51 22.16 -12.53
N GLU A 56 9.45 21.24 -12.37
CA GLU A 56 9.26 19.81 -12.59
C GLU A 56 9.02 19.07 -11.27
N VAL A 57 8.17 18.05 -11.29
CA VAL A 57 7.94 17.19 -10.13
C VAL A 57 8.97 16.07 -10.14
N VAL A 58 9.77 16.00 -9.09
CA VAL A 58 10.83 15.00 -8.92
C VAL A 58 10.61 14.19 -7.63
N ALA A 59 10.94 12.91 -7.68
CA ALA A 59 10.97 12.05 -6.50
C ALA A 59 12.37 12.06 -5.89
N ILE A 60 12.48 12.46 -4.62
CA ILE A 60 13.73 12.50 -3.87
C ILE A 60 13.75 11.32 -2.91
N GLU A 61 14.78 10.50 -3.00
CA GLU A 61 14.98 9.36 -2.11
C GLU A 61 15.16 9.84 -0.66
N LEU A 62 14.45 9.20 0.24
CA LEU A 62 14.58 9.42 1.67
C LEU A 62 15.22 8.19 2.31
N GLN A 63 15.92 8.42 3.43
CA GLN A 63 16.36 7.32 4.27
C GLN A 63 15.13 6.63 4.86
N ALA A 64 15.16 5.29 4.90
CA ALA A 64 14.12 4.53 5.57
C ALA A 64 14.00 5.00 7.03
N PRO A 65 12.78 5.11 7.58
CA PRO A 65 12.63 5.38 9.01
C PRO A 65 13.34 4.29 9.80
N ASP A 66 14.04 4.67 10.87
CA ASP A 66 14.62 3.70 11.81
C ASP A 66 13.47 2.92 12.45
N ILE A 67 13.30 1.67 12.00
CA ILE A 67 12.40 0.73 12.64
C ILE A 67 13.15 0.24 13.86
N GLU A 68 12.89 0.84 15.02
CA GLU A 68 13.35 0.25 16.27
C GLU A 68 12.79 -1.18 16.32
N PRO A 69 13.65 -2.21 16.42
CA PRO A 69 13.14 -3.55 16.63
C PRO A 69 12.31 -3.53 17.91
N PRO A 70 11.16 -4.24 17.95
CA PRO A 70 10.33 -4.26 19.16
C PRO A 70 11.22 -4.64 20.34
N THR A 71 11.25 -3.77 21.35
CA THR A 71 12.18 -3.83 22.49
C THR A 71 11.95 -5.06 23.36
N GLN A 72 10.81 -5.74 23.14
CA GLN A 72 10.47 -7.02 23.73
C GLN A 72 10.04 -8.00 22.64
N PRO A 73 10.52 -9.25 22.68
CA PRO A 73 9.87 -10.32 21.94
C PRO A 73 8.40 -10.39 22.37
N PRO A 74 7.47 -10.71 21.46
CA PRO A 74 6.06 -10.87 21.80
C PRO A 74 5.94 -11.85 22.96
N SER A 75 5.12 -11.51 23.94
CA SER A 75 4.90 -12.38 25.09
C SER A 75 4.27 -13.70 24.64
N GLU A 76 4.44 -14.78 25.42
CA GLU A 76 3.78 -16.06 25.13
C GLU A 76 2.27 -15.91 24.94
N ILE A 77 1.66 -14.94 25.63
CA ILE A 77 0.23 -14.61 25.51
C ILE A 77 -0.11 -14.03 24.13
N GLU A 78 0.72 -13.16 23.57
CA GLU A 78 0.51 -12.59 22.22
C GLU A 78 0.73 -13.63 21.12
N LEU A 79 1.69 -14.54 21.31
CA LEU A 79 1.90 -15.68 20.42
C LEU A 79 0.70 -16.63 20.45
N LEU A 80 0.19 -16.95 21.65
CA LEU A 80 -0.99 -17.79 21.83
C LEU A 80 -2.24 -17.15 21.22
N LYS A 81 -2.44 -15.84 21.41
CA LYS A 81 -3.57 -15.11 20.81
C LYS A 81 -3.54 -15.18 19.29
N THR A 82 -2.38 -14.95 18.68
CA THR A 82 -2.18 -15.05 17.22
C THR A 82 -2.48 -16.47 16.72
N GLN A 83 -2.07 -17.50 17.47
CA GLN A 83 -2.35 -18.90 17.11
C GLN A 83 -3.84 -19.25 17.22
N VAL A 84 -4.52 -18.78 18.26
CA VAL A 84 -5.97 -18.97 18.43
C VAL A 84 -6.76 -18.25 17.33
N GLU A 85 -6.37 -17.03 16.97
CA GLU A 85 -6.97 -16.29 15.85
C GLU A 85 -6.78 -17.02 14.52
N ALA A 86 -5.57 -17.51 14.23
CA ALA A 86 -5.30 -18.30 13.03
C ALA A 86 -6.12 -19.60 12.97
N MET A 87 -6.28 -20.30 14.10
CA MET A 87 -7.11 -21.51 14.18
C MET A 87 -8.61 -21.22 14.04
N SER A 88 -9.08 -20.05 14.50
CA SER A 88 -10.49 -19.66 14.38
C SER A 88 -10.88 -19.38 12.93
N VAL A 89 -9.99 -18.75 12.15
CA VAL A 89 -10.18 -18.48 10.72
C VAL A 89 -10.26 -19.79 9.92
N ASP A 90 -9.43 -20.78 10.27
CA ASP A 90 -9.43 -22.09 9.60
C ASP A 90 -10.72 -22.89 9.87
N LEU A 91 -11.30 -22.74 11.07
CA LEU A 91 -12.56 -23.38 11.45
C LEU A 91 -13.77 -22.77 10.74
N GLU A 92 -13.80 -21.44 10.59
CA GLU A 92 -14.84 -20.75 9.81
C GLU A 92 -14.78 -21.15 8.34
N ALA A 93 -13.60 -21.17 7.74
CA ALA A 93 -13.40 -21.60 6.35
C ALA A 93 -13.82 -23.07 6.13
N PHE A 94 -13.50 -23.96 7.07
CA PHE A 94 -13.93 -25.35 7.03
C PHE A 94 -15.46 -25.50 7.12
N MET A 95 -16.11 -24.75 8.01
CA MET A 95 -17.56 -24.76 8.15
C MET A 95 -18.28 -24.24 6.89
N GLU A 96 -17.81 -23.16 6.29
CA GLU A 96 -18.37 -22.65 5.04
C GLU A 96 -18.23 -23.65 3.87
N PHE A 97 -17.10 -24.37 3.79
CA PHE A 97 -16.92 -25.43 2.80
C PHE A 97 -17.87 -26.62 3.03
N TYR A 98 -18.08 -27.01 4.29
CA TYR A 98 -18.96 -28.13 4.62
C TYR A 98 -20.44 -27.83 4.35
N PHE A 99 -20.91 -26.60 4.62
CA PHE A 99 -22.30 -26.21 4.36
C PHE A 99 -22.61 -25.85 2.89
N SER A 100 -21.58 -25.60 2.07
CA SER A 100 -21.76 -25.35 0.62
C SER A 100 -21.69 -26.61 -0.25
N THR A 101 -21.35 -27.76 0.33
CA THR A 101 -21.25 -29.06 -0.36
C THR A 101 -22.36 -30.05 0.00
N LEU A 102 -23.35 -29.62 0.81
CA LEU A 102 -24.60 -30.32 1.13
C LEU A 102 -25.77 -29.72 0.36
#